data_AF-A0A7J7XIT8-F1
#
_entry.id   AF-A0A7J7XIT8-F1
#
_cell.length_a   1.000
_cell.length_b   1.000
_cell.length_c   1.000
_cell.angle_alpha   90.00
_cell.angle_beta   90.00
_cell.angle_gamma   90.00
#
_symmetry.space_group_name_H-M   'P 1'
#
loop_
_entity.id
_entity.type
_entity.pdbx_description
1 polymer ?
#
loop_
_entity_poly.entity_id
_entity_poly.type
_entity_poly.pdbx_seq_one_letter_code
_entity_poly.pdbx_strand_id
1 'polypeptide(L)'
;MNAPAEDFFEFQKEEIVGVATFYNRKDGKPFDEMDETLMESLVQFLGWSVLNPDTYESMNKLEYRKDIFQDMVKYHVKCDNEEIQKILKTREVYGKEPWECEEEELAEILQEELPDAEKYEINKFHFSDLPLTELELVKCGIQMYYELKVVDKFHIPQEALVRFMYSLSKGYRRITYHNWRHGFNVGQTMFSLLVTGKLKQYFTDLEALAMVTAAFCHDIDHRGTNNLYQMKSQNPLAKLHGSSILERHHLEFGKTLLRDEGLNIFQNLNRRQHEHAIHMMDIAIIATDLALYFKKRTMFQKIVDQSKTFETQQEWTQYMMLEQTRKEIVMAMMMTACDLSAITKPWEVQSKVALLVAAEFWEQGDLERTVLQQNPIPMMDRNKADELPKLQVGFIDFVCTFVYKEFSRFHEEITPMLDGITNNRKEWKALADEYEAKMKAVEEEKQKQQAAKQAAPGNQPGGNPGPGGGAPASKSCCIQ
;
A
#
# COMPACT_ATOMS: atom_id res chain seq x y z
N MET A 1 -20.31 28.40 -16.75
CA MET A 1 -19.62 28.78 -17.99
C MET A 1 -19.80 27.66 -18.97
N ASN A 2 -20.45 27.94 -20.09
CA ASN A 2 -20.79 26.98 -21.14
C ASN A 2 -19.51 26.48 -21.80
N ALA A 3 -19.30 25.15 -21.82
CA ALA A 3 -18.43 24.52 -22.79
C ALA A 3 -19.28 24.19 -24.03
N PRO A 4 -18.84 24.52 -25.26
CA PRO A 4 -19.59 24.16 -26.45
C PRO A 4 -19.54 22.65 -26.66
N ALA A 5 -20.70 22.07 -26.95
CA ALA A 5 -20.85 20.69 -27.39
C ALA A 5 -20.60 20.62 -28.90
N GLU A 6 -19.34 20.78 -29.32
CA GLU A 6 -18.91 20.57 -30.70
C GLU A 6 -17.53 19.93 -30.65
N ASP A 7 -17.50 18.61 -30.53
CA ASP A 7 -16.34 17.74 -30.86
C ASP A 7 -16.86 16.28 -30.87
N PHE A 8 -17.88 16.01 -31.68
CA PHE A 8 -18.33 14.64 -31.97
C PHE A 8 -17.88 14.26 -33.39
N PHE A 9 -16.83 13.44 -33.45
CA PHE A 9 -16.39 12.61 -34.58
C PHE A 9 -15.98 13.31 -35.89
N GLU A 10 -14.75 13.84 -35.91
CA GLU A 10 -14.03 14.04 -37.17
C GLU A 10 -13.23 12.76 -37.51
N PHE A 11 -13.86 11.78 -38.18
CA PHE A 11 -13.14 10.66 -38.79
C PHE A 11 -12.52 11.12 -40.13
N GLN A 12 -11.49 11.96 -40.07
CA GLN A 12 -10.63 12.24 -41.22
C GLN A 12 -9.56 11.15 -41.35
N LYS A 13 -9.95 10.00 -41.89
CA LYS A 13 -9.00 9.09 -42.55
C LYS A 13 -9.51 8.80 -43.94
N GLU A 14 -9.05 9.55 -44.93
CA GLU A 14 -9.22 9.22 -46.35
C GLU A 14 -8.31 8.04 -46.75
N GLU A 15 -8.50 6.91 -46.09
CA GLU A 15 -7.74 5.68 -46.32
C GLU A 15 -8.68 4.63 -46.94
N ILE A 16 -8.32 4.11 -48.12
CA ILE A 16 -9.14 3.12 -48.83
C ILE A 16 -8.99 1.76 -48.11
N VAL A 17 -10.06 1.33 -47.44
CA VAL A 17 -10.11 0.03 -46.71
C VAL A 17 -10.57 -1.15 -47.58
N GLY A 18 -11.19 -0.86 -48.73
CA GLY A 18 -11.69 -1.87 -49.65
C GLY A 18 -12.33 -1.25 -50.90
N VAL A 19 -12.52 -2.06 -51.95
CA VAL A 19 -13.15 -1.64 -53.21
C VAL A 19 -14.28 -2.60 -53.54
N ALA A 20 -15.47 -2.06 -53.80
CA ALA A 20 -16.61 -2.81 -54.30
C ALA A 20 -16.80 -2.54 -55.81
N THR A 21 -17.08 -3.59 -56.59
CA THR A 21 -17.37 -3.45 -58.02
C THR A 21 -18.64 -4.22 -58.36
N PHE A 22 -19.58 -3.55 -59.00
CA PHE A 22 -20.88 -4.11 -59.39
C PHE A 22 -20.89 -4.41 -60.88
N TYR A 23 -21.36 -5.60 -61.26
CA TYR A 23 -21.40 -6.06 -62.65
C TYR A 23 -22.83 -6.42 -63.06
N ASN A 24 -23.17 -6.12 -64.32
CA ASN A 24 -24.39 -6.54 -65.02
C ASN A 24 -25.70 -6.23 -64.29
N ARG A 25 -26.28 -5.05 -64.56
CA ARG A 25 -27.63 -4.70 -64.11
C ARG A 25 -28.66 -5.67 -64.67
N LYS A 26 -29.53 -6.24 -63.82
CA LYS A 26 -30.43 -7.36 -64.18
C LYS A 26 -31.44 -7.03 -65.28
N ASP A 27 -31.80 -5.76 -65.44
CA ASP A 27 -32.74 -5.29 -66.46
C ASP A 27 -32.06 -4.99 -67.82
N GLY A 28 -30.76 -5.25 -67.94
CA GLY A 28 -29.99 -5.09 -69.18
C GLY A 28 -29.66 -3.65 -69.56
N LYS A 29 -30.01 -2.67 -68.71
CA LYS A 29 -29.71 -1.25 -68.91
C LYS A 29 -28.35 -0.89 -68.27
N PRO A 30 -27.67 0.18 -68.73
CA PRO A 30 -26.50 0.72 -68.02
C PRO A 30 -26.90 1.30 -66.66
N PHE A 31 -25.93 1.42 -65.74
CA PHE A 31 -26.13 2.11 -64.46
C PHE A 31 -26.44 3.60 -64.67
N ASP A 32 -27.28 4.15 -63.80
CA ASP A 32 -27.68 5.56 -63.79
C ASP A 32 -27.31 6.27 -62.48
N GLU A 33 -27.51 7.59 -62.38
CA GLU A 33 -27.14 8.39 -61.19
C GLU A 33 -27.82 7.90 -59.90
N MET A 34 -29.01 7.28 -60.01
CA MET A 34 -29.71 6.74 -58.85
C MET A 34 -29.01 5.48 -58.33
N ASP A 35 -28.56 4.61 -59.23
CA ASP A 35 -27.74 3.45 -58.88
C ASP A 35 -26.43 3.87 -58.21
N GLU A 36 -25.76 4.90 -58.75
CA GLU A 36 -24.51 5.44 -58.19
C GLU A 36 -24.71 5.97 -56.77
N THR A 37 -25.74 6.80 -56.55
CA THR A 37 -26.05 7.39 -55.23
C THR A 37 -26.43 6.32 -54.20
N LEU A 38 -27.18 5.29 -54.62
CA LEU A 38 -27.57 4.18 -53.76
C LEU A 38 -26.36 3.33 -53.36
N MET A 39 -25.49 3.02 -54.34
CA MET A 39 -24.25 2.30 -54.07
C MET A 39 -23.36 3.11 -53.15
N GLU A 40 -23.15 4.39 -53.42
CA GLU A 40 -22.35 5.29 -52.60
C GLU A 40 -22.82 5.28 -51.13
N SER A 41 -24.13 5.42 -50.91
CA SER A 41 -24.72 5.38 -49.56
C SER A 41 -24.44 4.05 -48.85
N LEU A 42 -24.53 2.93 -49.58
CA LEU A 42 -24.24 1.60 -49.04
C LEU A 42 -22.75 1.45 -48.68
N VAL A 43 -21.82 1.85 -49.57
CA VAL A 43 -20.38 1.70 -49.30
C VAL A 43 -19.92 2.62 -48.17
N GLN A 44 -20.47 3.83 -48.07
CA GLN A 44 -20.21 4.74 -46.94
C GLN A 44 -20.68 4.11 -45.62
N PHE A 45 -21.91 3.58 -45.57
CA PHE A 45 -22.43 2.92 -44.39
C PHE A 45 -21.61 1.69 -43.99
N LEU A 46 -21.23 0.84 -44.96
CA LEU A 46 -20.38 -0.32 -44.71
C LEU A 46 -18.98 0.08 -44.25
N GLY A 47 -18.38 1.13 -44.83
CA GLY A 47 -17.09 1.66 -44.42
C GLY A 47 -17.06 2.05 -42.93
N TRP A 48 -18.08 2.79 -42.48
CA TRP A 48 -18.22 3.15 -41.06
C TRP A 48 -18.54 1.93 -40.18
N SER A 49 -19.36 1.01 -40.69
CA SER A 49 -19.83 -0.15 -39.93
C SER A 49 -18.79 -1.24 -39.75
N VAL A 50 -17.79 -1.34 -40.64
CA VAL A 50 -16.72 -2.35 -40.58
C VAL A 50 -15.52 -1.84 -39.76
N LEU A 51 -15.21 -0.54 -39.82
CA LEU A 51 -14.08 0.04 -39.10
C LEU A 51 -14.23 -0.05 -37.57
N ASN A 52 -15.47 0.02 -37.07
CA ASN A 52 -15.76 -0.06 -35.65
C ASN A 52 -15.55 -1.49 -35.07
N PRO A 53 -16.14 -2.56 -35.64
CA PRO A 53 -15.87 -3.95 -35.25
C PRO A 53 -14.39 -4.34 -35.25
N ASP A 54 -13.61 -3.94 -36.26
CA ASP A 54 -12.18 -4.26 -36.33
C ASP A 54 -11.39 -3.63 -35.15
N THR A 55 -11.81 -2.43 -34.74
CA THR A 55 -11.27 -1.76 -33.55
C THR A 55 -11.67 -2.51 -32.28
N TYR A 56 -12.91 -2.99 -32.17
CA TYR A 56 -13.36 -3.81 -31.04
C TYR A 56 -12.66 -5.17 -30.99
N GLU A 57 -12.39 -5.81 -32.13
CA GLU A 57 -11.60 -7.04 -32.16
C GLU A 57 -10.18 -6.80 -31.67
N SER A 58 -9.57 -5.68 -32.05
CA SER A 58 -8.27 -5.26 -31.55
C SER A 58 -8.29 -4.98 -30.03
N MET A 59 -9.39 -4.41 -29.51
CA MET A 59 -9.61 -4.25 -28.07
C MET A 59 -9.69 -5.60 -27.34
N ASN A 60 -10.43 -6.57 -27.89
CA ASN A 60 -10.52 -7.93 -27.32
C ASN A 60 -9.15 -8.62 -27.30
N LYS A 61 -8.32 -8.45 -28.34
CA LYS A 61 -6.94 -8.97 -28.35
C LYS A 61 -6.08 -8.38 -27.22
N LEU A 62 -6.30 -7.12 -26.84
CA LEU A 62 -5.63 -6.50 -25.70
C LEU A 62 -6.15 -7.06 -24.37
N GLU A 63 -7.44 -7.35 -24.26
CA GLU A 63 -8.04 -8.00 -23.09
C GLU A 63 -7.47 -9.40 -22.88
N TYR A 64 -7.42 -10.24 -23.92
CA TYR A 64 -6.80 -11.57 -23.83
C TYR A 64 -5.31 -11.50 -23.46
N ARG A 65 -4.59 -10.50 -23.98
CA ARG A 65 -3.19 -10.29 -23.61
C ARG A 65 -3.05 -9.94 -22.13
N LYS A 66 -3.95 -9.12 -21.57
CA LYS A 66 -3.98 -8.82 -20.14
C LYS A 66 -4.19 -10.10 -19.32
N ASP A 67 -5.15 -10.94 -19.71
CA ASP A 67 -5.46 -12.17 -18.98
C ASP A 67 -4.27 -13.14 -18.97
N ILE A 68 -3.59 -13.31 -20.10
CA ILE A 68 -2.36 -14.13 -20.20
C ILE A 68 -1.27 -13.61 -19.25
N PHE A 69 -1.05 -12.30 -19.21
CA PHE A 69 -0.04 -11.73 -18.30
C PHE A 69 -0.45 -11.84 -16.83
N GLN A 70 -1.73 -11.73 -16.51
CA GLN A 70 -2.23 -11.94 -15.15
C GLN A 70 -1.98 -13.39 -14.69
N ASP A 71 -2.19 -14.38 -15.55
CA ASP A 71 -1.87 -15.77 -15.26
C ASP A 71 -0.37 -16.01 -15.03
N MET A 72 0.50 -15.35 -15.81
CA MET A 72 1.96 -15.41 -15.60
C MET A 72 2.34 -14.85 -14.23
N VAL A 73 1.81 -13.69 -13.85
CA VAL A 73 2.06 -13.08 -12.53
C VAL A 73 1.57 -14.01 -11.43
N LYS A 74 0.35 -14.55 -11.58
CA LYS A 74 -0.26 -15.45 -10.62
C LYS A 74 0.56 -16.73 -10.43
N TYR A 75 1.08 -17.32 -11.50
CA TYR A 75 1.96 -18.50 -11.44
C TYR A 75 3.22 -18.24 -10.60
N HIS A 76 3.87 -17.08 -10.77
CA HIS A 76 5.08 -16.76 -10.03
C HIS A 76 4.82 -16.41 -8.56
N VAL A 77 3.66 -15.84 -8.25
CA VAL A 77 3.28 -15.46 -6.88
C VAL A 77 2.70 -16.64 -6.10
N LYS A 78 1.95 -17.52 -6.77
CA LYS A 78 1.34 -18.70 -6.14
C LYS A 78 2.42 -19.59 -5.53
N CYS A 79 2.15 -20.03 -4.30
CA CYS A 79 2.93 -21.06 -3.63
C CYS A 79 2.78 -22.37 -4.41
N ASP A 80 3.90 -22.93 -4.86
CA ASP A 80 3.91 -24.18 -5.62
C ASP A 80 3.83 -25.42 -4.70
N ASN A 81 3.77 -26.60 -5.32
CA ASN A 81 3.61 -27.87 -4.58
C ASN A 81 4.88 -28.31 -3.84
N GLU A 82 6.05 -27.78 -4.17
CA GLU A 82 7.28 -28.04 -3.42
C GLU A 82 7.40 -27.10 -2.22
N GLU A 83 7.02 -25.84 -2.39
CA GLU A 83 7.05 -24.83 -1.34
C GLU A 83 6.05 -25.14 -0.22
N ILE A 84 4.84 -25.61 -0.56
CA ILE A 84 3.82 -25.93 0.44
C ILE A 84 4.29 -27.05 1.39
N GLN A 85 5.17 -27.95 0.93
CA GLN A 85 5.74 -29.03 1.74
C GLN A 85 6.63 -28.54 2.87
N LYS A 86 7.06 -27.26 2.86
CA LYS A 86 7.81 -26.67 3.99
C LYS A 86 6.94 -26.46 5.23
N ILE A 87 5.62 -26.46 5.08
CA ILE A 87 4.64 -26.32 6.16
C ILE A 87 3.78 -27.59 6.24
N LEU A 88 3.14 -27.98 5.14
CA LEU A 88 2.37 -29.22 5.04
C LEU A 88 3.28 -30.34 4.54
N LYS A 89 4.07 -30.93 5.45
CA LYS A 89 5.03 -32.02 5.17
C LYS A 89 4.36 -33.37 4.83
N THR A 90 3.30 -33.36 4.03
CA THR A 90 2.48 -34.53 3.72
C THR A 90 3.25 -35.63 3.01
N ARG A 91 4.22 -35.27 2.17
CA ARG A 91 5.06 -36.25 1.48
C ARG A 91 6.02 -36.96 2.43
N GLU A 92 6.54 -36.25 3.43
CA GLU A 92 7.44 -36.82 4.43
C GLU A 92 6.68 -37.72 5.41
N VAL A 93 5.51 -37.28 5.87
CA VAL A 93 4.73 -37.98 6.91
C VAL A 93 3.87 -39.12 6.33
N TYR A 94 3.15 -38.85 5.24
CA TYR A 94 2.15 -39.78 4.68
C TYR A 94 2.51 -40.33 3.29
N GLY A 95 3.56 -39.81 2.64
CA GLY A 95 3.90 -40.19 1.26
C GLY A 95 2.87 -39.73 0.22
N LYS A 96 2.06 -38.73 0.56
CA LYS A 96 0.96 -38.19 -0.26
C LYS A 96 1.16 -36.71 -0.57
N GLU A 97 0.57 -36.26 -1.67
CA GLU A 97 0.43 -34.84 -1.94
C GLU A 97 -0.67 -34.19 -1.08
N PRO A 98 -0.66 -32.87 -0.82
CA PRO A 98 -1.62 -32.25 0.08
C PRO A 98 -3.08 -32.46 -0.33
N TRP A 99 -3.38 -32.45 -1.63
CA TRP A 99 -4.72 -32.65 -2.16
C TRP A 99 -5.22 -34.11 -2.08
N GLU A 100 -4.34 -35.05 -1.70
CA GLU A 100 -4.68 -36.46 -1.47
C GLU A 100 -4.88 -36.77 0.02
N CYS A 101 -4.58 -35.82 0.90
CA CYS A 101 -4.75 -35.93 2.34
C CYS A 101 -6.17 -35.53 2.76
N GLU A 102 -6.68 -36.21 3.79
CA GLU A 102 -7.91 -35.77 4.46
C GLU A 102 -7.63 -34.57 5.38
N GLU A 103 -8.64 -33.76 5.66
CA GLU A 103 -8.48 -32.55 6.50
C GLU A 103 -8.01 -32.89 7.94
N GLU A 104 -8.27 -34.09 8.44
CA GLU A 104 -7.73 -34.55 9.74
C GLU A 104 -6.22 -34.82 9.66
N GLU A 105 -5.74 -35.46 8.58
CA GLU A 105 -4.31 -35.74 8.35
C GLU A 105 -3.50 -34.43 8.25
N LEU A 106 -4.05 -33.42 7.57
CA LEU A 106 -3.44 -32.10 7.45
C LEU A 106 -3.43 -31.34 8.78
N ALA A 107 -4.51 -31.43 9.56
CA ALA A 107 -4.60 -30.80 10.87
C ALA A 107 -3.56 -31.33 11.86
N GLU A 108 -3.28 -32.64 11.85
CA GLU A 108 -2.24 -33.26 12.68
C GLU A 108 -0.86 -32.66 12.39
N ILE A 109 -0.49 -32.52 11.11
CA ILE A 109 0.77 -31.88 10.71
C ILE A 109 0.81 -30.43 11.19
N LEU A 110 -0.26 -29.67 10.97
CA LEU A 110 -0.32 -28.27 11.35
C LEU A 110 -0.23 -28.07 12.86
N GLN A 111 -0.83 -28.95 13.66
CA GLN A 111 -0.74 -28.90 15.11
C GLN A 111 0.71 -29.03 15.61
N GLU A 112 1.54 -29.84 14.95
CA GLU A 112 2.96 -30.00 15.28
C GLU A 112 3.84 -28.86 14.72
N GLU A 113 3.51 -28.35 13.52
CA GLU A 113 4.35 -27.41 12.78
C GLU A 113 4.09 -25.94 13.10
N LEU A 114 2.87 -25.60 13.56
CA LEU A 114 2.49 -24.22 13.86
C LEU A 114 3.02 -23.77 15.23
N PRO A 115 3.49 -22.52 15.35
CA PRO A 115 4.03 -21.99 16.59
C PRO A 115 2.92 -21.74 17.61
N ASP A 116 3.21 -22.07 18.86
CA ASP A 116 2.32 -21.72 19.99
C ASP A 116 2.19 -20.20 20.17
N ALA A 117 0.95 -19.74 20.25
CA ALA A 117 0.62 -18.31 20.25
C ALA A 117 1.11 -17.58 21.51
N GLU A 118 1.13 -18.25 22.66
CA GLU A 118 1.60 -17.66 23.93
C GLU A 118 3.12 -17.60 23.96
N LYS A 119 3.81 -18.65 23.50
CA LYS A 119 5.27 -18.71 23.44
C LYS A 119 5.87 -17.67 22.50
N TYR A 120 5.25 -17.47 21.34
CA TYR A 120 5.68 -16.46 20.36
C TYR A 120 5.07 -15.08 20.63
N GLU A 121 4.18 -14.97 21.62
CA GLU A 121 3.53 -13.73 22.04
C GLU A 121 2.77 -13.01 20.91
N ILE A 122 2.23 -13.77 19.94
CA ILE A 122 1.54 -13.20 18.76
C ILE A 122 0.24 -12.47 19.12
N ASN A 123 -0.29 -12.71 20.33
CA ASN A 123 -1.45 -12.00 20.89
C ASN A 123 -1.08 -10.71 21.63
N LYS A 124 0.20 -10.37 21.77
CA LYS A 124 0.65 -9.19 22.52
C LYS A 124 1.00 -8.02 21.59
N PHE A 125 0.74 -6.79 22.07
CA PHE A 125 1.06 -5.57 21.32
C PHE A 125 2.57 -5.33 21.15
N HIS A 126 3.40 -5.83 22.07
CA HIS A 126 4.86 -5.65 22.04
C HIS A 126 5.59 -6.70 21.18
N PHE A 127 4.86 -7.55 20.45
CA PHE A 127 5.44 -8.53 19.52
C PHE A 127 6.47 -7.87 18.57
N SER A 128 7.58 -8.58 18.34
CA SER A 128 8.64 -8.19 17.41
C SER A 128 8.98 -9.36 16.48
N ASP A 129 8.99 -9.08 15.17
CA ASP A 129 9.33 -10.04 14.12
C ASP A 129 10.82 -10.14 13.82
N LEU A 130 11.64 -9.22 14.35
CA LEU A 130 13.09 -9.15 14.09
C LEU A 130 13.85 -10.46 14.31
N PRO A 131 13.58 -11.28 15.36
CA PRO A 131 14.29 -12.54 15.55
C PRO A 131 13.76 -13.68 14.68
N LEU A 132 12.64 -13.49 13.97
CA LEU A 132 11.95 -14.56 13.23
C LEU A 132 12.28 -14.51 11.74
N THR A 133 12.27 -15.68 11.11
CA THR A 133 12.36 -15.82 9.65
C THR A 133 11.03 -15.52 8.96
N GLU A 134 11.05 -15.19 7.66
CA GLU A 134 9.81 -14.93 6.90
C GLU A 134 8.84 -16.14 6.90
N LEU A 135 9.38 -17.37 6.93
CA LEU A 135 8.57 -18.60 6.97
C LEU A 135 7.89 -18.78 8.34
N GLU A 136 8.56 -18.46 9.45
CA GLU A 136 7.94 -18.48 10.77
C GLU A 136 6.79 -17.48 10.86
N LEU A 137 6.92 -16.31 10.24
CA LEU A 137 5.81 -15.34 10.15
C LEU A 137 4.62 -15.88 9.35
N VAL A 138 4.86 -16.64 8.27
CA VAL A 138 3.77 -17.32 7.53
C VAL A 138 3.05 -18.31 8.46
N LYS A 139 3.78 -19.12 9.22
CA LYS A 139 3.20 -20.06 10.20
C LYS A 139 2.42 -19.33 11.31
N CYS A 140 2.96 -18.26 11.89
CA CYS A 140 2.25 -17.43 12.85
C CYS A 140 0.96 -16.85 12.25
N GLY A 141 1.00 -16.44 10.98
CA GLY A 141 -0.16 -15.89 10.28
C GLY A 141 -1.27 -16.93 10.12
N ILE A 142 -0.92 -18.17 9.80
CA ILE A 142 -1.84 -19.32 9.77
C ILE A 142 -2.41 -19.57 11.17
N GLN A 143 -1.58 -19.56 12.22
CA GLN A 143 -2.01 -19.74 13.60
C GLN A 143 -3.09 -18.72 14.01
N MET A 144 -3.02 -17.47 13.54
CA MET A 144 -4.06 -16.46 13.85
C MET A 144 -5.46 -16.85 13.36
N TYR A 145 -5.59 -17.57 12.24
CA TYR A 145 -6.89 -18.06 11.76
C TYR A 145 -7.43 -19.19 12.66
N TYR A 146 -6.56 -20.05 13.20
CA TYR A 146 -6.93 -21.06 14.19
C TYR A 146 -7.31 -20.45 15.53
N GLU A 147 -6.56 -19.47 16.02
CA GLU A 147 -6.86 -18.73 17.26
C GLU A 147 -8.22 -18.00 17.19
N LEU A 148 -8.59 -17.49 16.01
CA LEU A 148 -9.90 -16.90 15.76
C LEU A 148 -11.03 -17.94 15.61
N LYS A 149 -10.69 -19.24 15.55
CA LYS A 149 -11.62 -20.37 15.38
C LYS A 149 -12.47 -20.27 14.11
N VAL A 150 -11.92 -19.65 13.06
CA VAL A 150 -12.63 -19.44 11.79
C VAL A 150 -12.45 -20.60 10.82
N VAL A 151 -11.37 -21.37 10.95
CA VAL A 151 -11.10 -22.54 10.11
C VAL A 151 -12.20 -23.58 10.26
N ASP A 152 -12.43 -24.07 11.49
CA ASP A 152 -13.46 -25.07 11.78
C ASP A 152 -14.87 -24.54 11.51
N LYS A 153 -15.12 -23.27 11.87
CA LYS A 153 -16.46 -22.66 11.78
C LYS A 153 -16.95 -22.50 10.34
N PHE A 154 -16.05 -22.08 9.44
CA PHE A 154 -16.38 -21.83 8.04
C PHE A 154 -15.89 -22.94 7.10
N HIS A 155 -15.34 -24.02 7.67
CA HIS A 155 -14.75 -25.14 6.95
C HIS A 155 -13.75 -24.65 5.89
N ILE A 156 -12.79 -23.81 6.29
CA ILE A 156 -11.76 -23.31 5.37
C ILE A 156 -10.78 -24.46 5.08
N PRO A 157 -10.60 -24.89 3.82
CA PRO A 157 -9.67 -25.97 3.51
C PRO A 157 -8.25 -25.60 3.93
N GLN A 158 -7.59 -26.47 4.69
CA GLN A 158 -6.32 -26.11 5.32
C GLN A 158 -5.20 -25.93 4.30
N GLU A 159 -5.22 -26.72 3.21
CA GLU A 159 -4.32 -26.53 2.07
C GLU A 159 -4.46 -25.13 1.47
N ALA A 160 -5.69 -24.66 1.24
CA ALA A 160 -5.95 -23.35 0.67
C ALA A 160 -5.46 -22.23 1.59
N LEU A 161 -5.65 -22.37 2.90
CA LEU A 161 -5.16 -21.40 3.90
C LEU A 161 -3.62 -21.29 3.89
N VAL A 162 -2.92 -22.43 3.95
CA VAL A 162 -1.45 -22.45 3.91
C VAL A 162 -0.95 -21.87 2.60
N ARG A 163 -1.54 -22.29 1.47
CA ARG A 163 -1.16 -21.82 0.14
C ARG A 163 -1.42 -20.33 -0.03
N PHE A 164 -2.52 -19.81 0.49
CA PHE A 164 -2.85 -18.39 0.50
C PHE A 164 -1.80 -17.57 1.26
N MET A 165 -1.51 -17.93 2.51
CA MET A 165 -0.57 -17.19 3.36
C MET A 165 0.86 -17.20 2.81
N TYR A 166 1.31 -18.34 2.26
CA TYR A 166 2.62 -18.41 1.61
C TYR A 166 2.63 -17.60 0.30
N SER A 167 1.56 -17.67 -0.52
CA SER A 167 1.46 -16.85 -1.74
C SER A 167 1.47 -15.35 -1.46
N LEU A 168 0.82 -14.90 -0.38
CA LEU A 168 0.92 -13.51 0.07
C LEU A 168 2.37 -13.13 0.39
N SER A 169 3.07 -13.94 1.18
CA SER A 169 4.48 -13.69 1.51
C SER A 169 5.35 -13.52 0.25
N LYS A 170 5.12 -14.35 -0.78
CA LYS A 170 5.80 -14.22 -2.09
C LYS A 170 5.35 -13.01 -2.92
N GLY A 171 4.09 -12.60 -2.78
CA GLY A 171 3.50 -11.47 -3.51
C GLY A 171 3.96 -10.10 -2.98
N TYR A 172 4.39 -10.03 -1.73
CA TYR A 172 5.08 -8.84 -1.21
C TYR A 172 6.48 -8.70 -1.83
N ARG A 173 6.84 -7.47 -2.21
CA ARG A 173 8.14 -7.19 -2.84
C ARG A 173 9.27 -7.19 -1.82
N ARG A 174 10.47 -7.53 -2.29
CA ARG A 174 11.72 -7.40 -1.53
C ARG A 174 12.22 -5.95 -1.58
N ILE A 175 11.56 -5.07 -0.83
CA ILE A 175 11.92 -3.66 -0.66
C ILE A 175 12.15 -3.32 0.81
N THR A 176 12.64 -2.11 1.07
CA THR A 176 13.18 -1.70 2.37
C THR A 176 12.16 -1.76 3.50
N TYR A 177 10.97 -1.18 3.33
CA TYR A 177 9.95 -1.14 4.39
C TYR A 177 8.65 -1.88 4.02
N HIS A 178 7.99 -1.53 2.91
CA HIS A 178 6.68 -2.10 2.54
C HIS A 178 6.82 -3.52 1.95
N ASN A 179 7.27 -4.46 2.77
CA ASN A 179 7.51 -5.87 2.43
C ASN A 179 6.65 -6.79 3.33
N TRP A 180 6.87 -8.11 3.24
CA TRP A 180 6.08 -9.11 3.99
C TRP A 180 6.08 -8.89 5.51
N ARG A 181 7.16 -8.38 6.10
CA ARG A 181 7.23 -8.13 7.54
C ARG A 181 6.27 -7.03 7.98
N HIS A 182 6.14 -5.98 7.17
CA HIS A 182 5.13 -4.94 7.40
C HIS A 182 3.72 -5.53 7.28
N GLY A 183 3.40 -6.19 6.16
CA GLY A 183 2.09 -6.84 5.97
C GLY A 183 1.72 -7.81 7.09
N PHE A 184 2.68 -8.60 7.57
CA PHE A 184 2.49 -9.49 8.72
C PHE A 184 2.22 -8.73 10.03
N ASN A 185 3.04 -7.72 10.36
CA ASN A 185 2.87 -6.95 11.61
C ASN A 185 1.54 -6.19 11.67
N VAL A 186 1.04 -5.72 10.53
CA VAL A 186 -0.29 -5.10 10.42
C VAL A 186 -1.39 -6.15 10.68
N GLY A 187 -1.29 -7.35 10.09
CA GLY A 187 -2.18 -8.48 10.39
C GLY A 187 -2.14 -8.92 11.85
N GLN A 188 -0.94 -9.02 12.44
CA GLN A 188 -0.72 -9.35 13.85
C GLN A 188 -1.33 -8.31 14.78
N THR A 189 -1.22 -7.03 14.45
CA THR A 189 -1.82 -5.96 15.24
C THR A 189 -3.34 -5.97 15.14
N MET A 190 -3.90 -6.24 13.95
CA MET A 190 -5.34 -6.41 13.78
C MET A 190 -5.87 -7.57 14.63
N PHE A 191 -5.18 -8.71 14.59
CA PHE A 191 -5.48 -9.86 15.45
C PHE A 191 -5.43 -9.50 16.95
N SER A 192 -4.36 -8.82 17.39
CA SER A 192 -4.20 -8.41 18.78
C SER A 192 -5.28 -7.41 19.23
N LEU A 193 -5.68 -6.47 18.38
CA LEU A 193 -6.77 -5.53 18.68
C LEU A 193 -8.12 -6.25 18.83
N LEU A 194 -8.38 -7.23 17.97
CA LEU A 194 -9.60 -8.04 18.04
C LEU A 194 -9.64 -8.88 19.32
N VAL A 195 -8.57 -9.59 19.63
CA VAL A 195 -8.50 -10.55 20.75
C VAL A 195 -8.14 -9.87 22.07
N THR A 196 -6.91 -9.36 22.19
CA THR A 196 -6.39 -8.75 23.41
C THR A 196 -6.99 -7.37 23.69
N GLY A 197 -7.24 -6.58 22.64
CA GLY A 197 -7.97 -5.31 22.73
C GLY A 197 -9.48 -5.46 22.93
N LYS A 198 -10.00 -6.69 22.94
CA LYS A 198 -11.42 -7.05 23.08
C LYS A 198 -12.37 -6.36 22.09
N LEU A 199 -11.87 -5.83 20.97
CA LEU A 199 -12.72 -5.18 19.97
C LEU A 199 -13.57 -6.18 19.18
N LYS A 200 -13.21 -7.47 19.21
CA LYS A 200 -13.99 -8.53 18.57
C LYS A 200 -15.44 -8.58 19.04
N GLN A 201 -15.77 -8.10 20.24
CA GLN A 201 -17.15 -8.10 20.74
C GLN A 201 -18.16 -7.35 19.85
N TYR A 202 -17.71 -6.41 19.01
CA TYR A 202 -18.58 -5.69 18.07
C TYR A 202 -18.72 -6.39 16.71
N PHE A 203 -17.85 -7.37 16.43
CA PHE A 203 -17.69 -8.00 15.12
C PHE A 203 -17.95 -9.51 15.20
N THR A 204 -18.64 -10.02 14.19
CA THR A 204 -18.84 -11.45 13.99
C THR A 204 -17.55 -12.12 13.54
N ASP A 205 -17.51 -13.45 13.59
CA ASP A 205 -16.34 -14.23 13.12
C ASP A 205 -16.04 -14.01 11.64
N LEU A 206 -17.06 -13.77 10.81
CA LEU A 206 -16.89 -13.46 9.39
C LEU A 206 -16.22 -12.09 9.18
N GLU A 207 -16.61 -11.10 9.98
CA GLU A 207 -16.03 -9.76 9.91
C GLU A 207 -14.59 -9.76 10.42
N ALA A 208 -14.30 -10.48 11.50
CA ALA A 208 -12.94 -10.69 11.96
C ALA A 208 -12.05 -11.38 10.90
N LEU A 209 -12.57 -12.44 10.26
CA LEU A 209 -11.89 -13.14 9.15
C LEU A 209 -11.55 -12.18 8.00
N ALA A 210 -12.51 -11.35 7.57
CA ALA A 210 -12.31 -10.39 6.51
C ALA A 210 -11.31 -9.28 6.89
N MET A 211 -11.37 -8.77 8.13
CA MET A 211 -10.47 -7.73 8.62
C MET A 211 -9.02 -8.19 8.72
N VAL A 212 -8.77 -9.40 9.24
CA VAL A 212 -7.42 -9.99 9.32
C VAL A 212 -6.89 -10.27 7.91
N THR A 213 -7.71 -10.82 7.02
CA THR A 213 -7.30 -11.06 5.63
C THR A 213 -7.02 -9.75 4.89
N ALA A 214 -7.83 -8.71 5.10
CA ALA A 214 -7.59 -7.39 4.54
C ALA A 214 -6.25 -6.79 5.02
N ALA A 215 -5.96 -6.92 6.32
CA ALA A 215 -4.71 -6.45 6.91
C ALA A 215 -3.48 -7.14 6.30
N PHE A 216 -3.53 -8.44 6.04
CA PHE A 216 -2.44 -9.16 5.37
C PHE A 216 -2.28 -8.82 3.89
N CYS A 217 -3.32 -8.29 3.23
CA CYS A 217 -3.30 -7.96 1.80
C CYS A 217 -3.04 -6.47 1.52
N HIS A 218 -3.12 -5.59 2.52
CA HIS A 218 -3.33 -4.15 2.29
C HIS A 218 -2.25 -3.45 1.48
N ASP A 219 -1.03 -4.00 1.47
CA ASP A 219 0.18 -3.43 0.84
C ASP A 219 0.85 -4.39 -0.16
N ILE A 220 0.14 -5.43 -0.61
CA ILE A 220 0.70 -6.40 -1.54
C ILE A 220 1.12 -5.74 -2.86
N ASP A 221 2.27 -6.11 -3.42
CA ASP A 221 2.86 -5.48 -4.62
C ASP A 221 3.20 -3.97 -4.48
N HIS A 222 3.37 -3.44 -3.26
CA HIS A 222 3.83 -2.05 -3.06
C HIS A 222 5.22 -1.81 -3.70
N ARG A 223 5.39 -0.66 -4.35
CA ARG A 223 6.52 -0.36 -5.26
C ARG A 223 7.60 0.54 -4.64
N GLY A 224 7.52 0.82 -3.34
CA GLY A 224 8.43 1.72 -2.62
C GLY A 224 8.26 3.20 -3.00
N THR A 225 7.13 3.57 -3.61
CA THR A 225 6.81 4.97 -3.96
C THR A 225 5.35 5.26 -3.66
N ASN A 226 5.04 6.48 -3.25
CA ASN A 226 3.69 6.86 -2.83
C ASN A 226 2.75 7.30 -3.98
N ASN A 227 1.46 7.47 -3.66
CA ASN A 227 0.42 7.92 -4.59
C ASN A 227 0.79 9.23 -5.33
N LEU A 228 1.46 10.18 -4.67
CA LEU A 228 1.87 11.45 -5.29
C LEU A 228 2.89 11.22 -6.42
N TYR A 229 3.86 10.33 -6.20
CA TYR A 229 4.83 9.96 -7.22
C TYR A 229 4.17 9.25 -8.41
N GLN A 230 3.20 8.36 -8.16
CA GLN A 230 2.45 7.68 -9.23
C GLN A 230 1.76 8.68 -10.16
N MET A 231 1.14 9.73 -9.59
CA MET A 231 0.54 10.82 -10.37
C MET A 231 1.59 11.63 -11.15
N LYS A 232 2.68 12.05 -10.49
CA LYS A 232 3.73 12.86 -11.14
C LYS A 232 4.43 12.13 -12.27
N SER A 233 4.64 10.81 -12.13
CA SER A 233 5.26 9.95 -13.14
C SER A 233 4.31 9.52 -14.26
N GLN A 234 3.02 9.90 -14.19
CA GLN A 234 2.00 9.51 -15.19
C GLN A 234 1.88 7.99 -15.37
N ASN A 235 2.09 7.25 -14.27
CA ASN A 235 2.01 5.79 -14.25
C ASN A 235 0.62 5.31 -14.71
N PRO A 236 0.51 4.19 -15.46
CA PRO A 236 -0.78 3.61 -15.82
C PRO A 236 -1.77 3.45 -14.66
N LEU A 237 -1.30 3.13 -13.44
CA LEU A 237 -2.14 3.03 -12.25
C LEU A 237 -2.84 4.37 -11.92
N ALA A 238 -2.14 5.50 -12.08
CA ALA A 238 -2.71 6.83 -11.86
C ALA A 238 -3.71 7.24 -12.95
N LYS A 239 -3.65 6.61 -14.13
CA LYS A 239 -4.65 6.80 -15.20
C LYS A 239 -5.87 5.91 -15.00
N LEU A 240 -5.67 4.71 -14.44
CA LEU A 240 -6.72 3.76 -14.13
C LEU A 240 -7.55 4.18 -12.91
N HIS A 241 -6.90 4.77 -11.90
CA HIS A 241 -7.52 5.16 -10.64
C HIS A 241 -7.40 6.66 -10.40
N GLY A 242 -8.51 7.31 -10.03
CA GLY A 242 -8.54 8.75 -9.71
C GLY A 242 -8.27 9.10 -8.24
N SER A 243 -8.34 8.13 -7.33
CA SER A 243 -8.10 8.31 -5.89
C SER A 243 -7.66 7.01 -5.24
N SER A 244 -6.85 7.09 -4.19
CA SER A 244 -6.29 5.94 -3.45
C SER A 244 -5.70 4.90 -4.42
N ILE A 245 -4.76 5.36 -5.25
CA ILE A 245 -4.29 4.67 -6.46
C ILE A 245 -3.68 3.32 -6.11
N LEU A 246 -2.75 3.30 -5.15
CA LEU A 246 -2.07 2.09 -4.73
C LEU A 246 -3.00 1.18 -3.90
N GLU A 247 -3.83 1.75 -3.03
CA GLU A 247 -4.75 0.98 -2.20
C GLU A 247 -5.77 0.20 -3.05
N ARG A 248 -6.24 0.78 -4.16
CA ARG A 248 -7.08 0.08 -5.14
C ARG A 248 -6.33 -1.03 -5.88
N HIS A 249 -5.06 -0.81 -6.20
CA HIS A 249 -4.20 -1.83 -6.79
C HIS A 249 -3.99 -3.01 -5.84
N HIS A 250 -3.70 -2.75 -4.57
CA HIS A 250 -3.56 -3.78 -3.53
C HIS A 250 -4.85 -4.61 -3.39
N LEU A 251 -5.99 -3.93 -3.38
CA LEU A 251 -7.30 -4.58 -3.35
C LEU A 251 -7.57 -5.44 -4.59
N GLU A 252 -7.30 -4.94 -5.80
CA GLU A 252 -7.49 -5.69 -7.04
C GLU A 252 -6.58 -6.94 -7.06
N PHE A 253 -5.34 -6.80 -6.62
CA PHE A 253 -4.40 -7.90 -6.53
C PHE A 253 -4.87 -8.96 -5.52
N GLY A 254 -5.27 -8.55 -4.31
CA GLY A 254 -5.80 -9.45 -3.29
C GLY A 254 -7.05 -10.21 -3.76
N LYS A 255 -7.99 -9.52 -4.41
CA LYS A 255 -9.16 -10.15 -5.03
C LYS A 255 -8.77 -11.11 -6.15
N THR A 256 -7.75 -10.78 -6.95
CA THR A 256 -7.27 -11.65 -8.03
C THR A 256 -6.69 -12.95 -7.48
N LEU A 257 -5.97 -12.90 -6.36
CA LEU A 257 -5.51 -14.11 -5.67
C LEU A 257 -6.70 -14.96 -5.19
N LEU A 258 -7.70 -14.35 -4.55
CA LEU A 258 -8.89 -15.05 -4.04
C LEU A 258 -9.84 -15.56 -5.14
N ARG A 259 -9.63 -15.22 -6.41
CA ARG A 259 -10.33 -15.85 -7.54
C ARG A 259 -9.78 -17.23 -7.89
N ASP A 260 -8.58 -17.59 -7.44
CA ASP A 260 -8.04 -18.93 -7.61
C ASP A 260 -8.67 -19.91 -6.62
N GLU A 261 -9.23 -21.02 -7.10
CA GLU A 261 -9.85 -22.03 -6.23
C GLU A 261 -8.87 -22.57 -5.16
N GLY A 262 -7.59 -22.76 -5.51
CA GLY A 262 -6.57 -23.26 -4.58
C GLY A 262 -6.02 -22.22 -3.60
N LEU A 263 -6.40 -20.94 -3.73
CA LEU A 263 -6.03 -19.87 -2.78
C LEU A 263 -7.25 -19.27 -2.07
N ASN A 264 -8.46 -19.57 -2.55
CA ASN A 264 -9.67 -18.94 -2.06
C ASN A 264 -10.11 -19.53 -0.72
N ILE A 265 -9.72 -18.87 0.36
CA ILE A 265 -10.16 -19.21 1.73
C ILE A 265 -11.65 -18.93 1.99
N PHE A 266 -12.36 -18.31 1.04
CA PHE A 266 -13.80 -18.03 1.11
C PHE A 266 -14.66 -18.99 0.28
N GLN A 267 -14.08 -20.05 -0.29
CA GLN A 267 -14.76 -20.95 -1.24
C GLN A 267 -15.99 -21.66 -0.65
N ASN A 268 -15.99 -21.95 0.64
CA ASN A 268 -17.11 -22.63 1.33
C ASN A 268 -18.14 -21.67 1.93
N LEU A 269 -17.97 -20.36 1.76
CA LEU A 269 -18.96 -19.37 2.17
C LEU A 269 -20.13 -19.33 1.18
N ASN A 270 -21.34 -19.07 1.69
CA ASN A 270 -22.45 -18.77 0.79
C ASN A 270 -22.28 -17.39 0.13
N ARG A 271 -23.01 -17.15 -0.97
CA ARG A 271 -22.90 -15.91 -1.76
C ARG A 271 -23.01 -14.63 -0.91
N ARG A 272 -23.97 -14.57 0.02
CA ARG A 272 -24.19 -13.38 0.86
C ARG A 272 -23.02 -13.13 1.80
N GLN A 273 -22.46 -14.18 2.40
CA GLN A 273 -21.28 -14.08 3.25
C GLN A 273 -20.05 -13.66 2.44
N HIS A 274 -19.87 -14.24 1.25
CA HIS A 274 -18.79 -13.90 0.34
C HIS A 274 -18.85 -12.41 -0.08
N GLU A 275 -19.99 -11.94 -0.58
CA GLU A 275 -20.20 -10.53 -0.93
C GLU A 275 -19.92 -9.59 0.25
N HIS A 276 -20.34 -9.97 1.46
CA HIS A 276 -20.12 -9.17 2.66
C HIS A 276 -18.64 -9.13 3.08
N ALA A 277 -17.92 -10.26 3.01
CA ALA A 277 -16.50 -10.31 3.30
C ALA A 277 -15.69 -9.47 2.31
N ILE A 278 -16.00 -9.57 1.01
CA ILE A 278 -15.37 -8.76 -0.04
C ILE A 278 -15.65 -7.27 0.18
N HIS A 279 -16.89 -6.88 0.47
CA HIS A 279 -17.22 -5.48 0.79
C HIS A 279 -16.42 -4.93 1.98
N MET A 280 -16.21 -5.74 3.02
CA MET A 280 -15.37 -5.32 4.16
C MET A 280 -13.90 -5.20 3.79
N MET A 281 -13.36 -6.12 2.99
CA MET A 281 -11.99 -6.00 2.48
C MET A 281 -11.82 -4.71 1.67
N ASP A 282 -12.79 -4.34 0.84
CA ASP A 282 -12.78 -3.10 0.06
C ASP A 282 -12.67 -1.88 0.98
N ILE A 283 -13.54 -1.80 2.00
CA ILE A 283 -13.54 -0.68 2.93
C ILE A 283 -12.23 -0.64 3.73
N ALA A 284 -11.78 -1.79 4.23
CA ALA A 284 -10.62 -1.87 5.10
C ALA A 284 -9.33 -1.49 4.35
N ILE A 285 -9.09 -2.06 3.17
CA ILE A 285 -7.89 -1.77 2.38
C ILE A 285 -7.90 -0.33 1.88
N ILE A 286 -9.03 0.19 1.38
CA ILE A 286 -9.07 1.59 0.92
C ILE A 286 -8.89 2.57 2.09
N ALA A 287 -9.25 2.20 3.31
CA ALA A 287 -9.09 3.05 4.50
C ALA A 287 -7.64 3.22 4.97
N THR A 288 -6.66 2.49 4.44
CA THR A 288 -5.23 2.70 4.74
C THR A 288 -4.71 4.02 4.15
N ASP A 289 -5.38 4.57 3.13
CA ASP A 289 -5.06 5.90 2.60
C ASP A 289 -5.28 6.98 3.68
N LEU A 290 -4.19 7.57 4.16
CA LEU A 290 -4.22 8.62 5.17
C LEU A 290 -5.04 9.86 4.76
N ALA A 291 -5.27 10.10 3.47
CA ALA A 291 -6.15 11.18 3.01
C ALA A 291 -7.62 10.95 3.44
N LEU A 292 -8.04 9.68 3.56
CA LEU A 292 -9.37 9.31 4.02
C LEU A 292 -9.45 9.28 5.55
N TYR A 293 -8.38 8.89 6.24
CA TYR A 293 -8.28 8.90 7.70
C TYR A 293 -8.71 10.25 8.31
N PHE A 294 -8.18 11.37 7.80
CA PHE A 294 -8.51 12.70 8.33
C PHE A 294 -10.00 13.06 8.23
N LYS A 295 -10.72 12.48 7.26
CA LYS A 295 -12.17 12.65 7.10
C LYS A 295 -12.96 11.78 8.07
N LYS A 296 -12.46 10.57 8.39
CA LYS A 296 -13.15 9.59 9.25
C LYS A 296 -12.91 9.83 10.74
N ARG A 297 -11.76 10.38 11.13
CA ARG A 297 -11.35 10.53 12.54
C ARG A 297 -12.32 11.34 13.40
N THR A 298 -12.99 12.35 12.84
CA THR A 298 -13.98 13.17 13.56
C THR A 298 -15.29 12.42 13.79
N MET A 299 -15.68 11.54 12.87
CA MET A 299 -16.83 10.65 13.06
C MET A 299 -16.53 9.59 14.11
N PHE A 300 -15.31 9.05 14.11
CA PHE A 300 -14.87 8.11 15.14
C PHE A 300 -14.89 8.73 16.53
N GLN A 301 -14.38 9.95 16.72
CA GLN A 301 -14.44 10.65 18.00
C GLN A 301 -15.87 10.75 18.55
N LYS A 302 -16.85 11.06 17.69
CA LYS A 302 -18.28 11.09 18.09
C LYS A 302 -18.82 9.71 18.49
N ILE A 303 -18.36 8.64 17.83
CA ILE A 303 -18.70 7.26 18.22
C ILE A 303 -18.12 6.96 19.60
N VAL A 304 -16.87 7.34 19.86
CA VAL A 304 -16.22 7.18 21.17
C VAL A 304 -16.98 7.96 22.25
N ASP A 305 -17.34 9.22 21.98
CA ASP A 305 -18.09 10.04 22.94
C ASP A 305 -19.47 9.45 23.24
N GLN A 306 -20.17 8.98 22.21
CA GLN A 306 -21.45 8.31 22.38
C GLN A 306 -21.31 7.00 23.17
N SER A 307 -20.21 6.25 23.01
CA SER A 307 -20.01 5.02 23.81
C SER A 307 -19.99 5.29 25.31
N LYS A 308 -19.57 6.49 25.73
CA LYS A 308 -19.52 6.91 27.13
C LYS A 308 -20.86 7.37 27.69
N THR A 309 -21.89 7.52 26.86
CA THR A 309 -23.24 7.89 27.32
C THR A 309 -24.09 6.68 27.69
N PHE A 310 -23.66 5.46 27.36
CA PHE A 310 -24.33 4.22 27.74
C PHE A 310 -23.92 3.82 29.16
N GLU A 311 -24.88 3.34 29.97
CA GLU A 311 -24.63 2.96 31.36
C GLU A 311 -23.81 1.67 31.46
N THR A 312 -24.00 0.73 30.54
CA THR A 312 -23.31 -0.56 30.54
C THR A 312 -22.63 -0.88 29.21
N GLN A 313 -21.51 -1.61 29.27
CA GLN A 313 -20.78 -2.06 28.09
C GLN A 313 -21.61 -3.04 27.23
N GLN A 314 -22.49 -3.82 27.85
CA GLN A 314 -23.34 -4.79 27.15
C GLN A 314 -24.36 -4.09 26.23
N GLU A 315 -25.04 -3.06 26.73
CA GLU A 315 -25.99 -2.27 25.93
C GLU A 315 -25.29 -1.58 24.75
N TRP A 316 -24.11 -0.99 25.00
CA TRP A 316 -23.30 -0.39 23.95
C TRP A 316 -22.91 -1.41 22.88
N THR A 317 -22.50 -2.62 23.29
CA THR A 317 -22.10 -3.68 22.38
C THR A 317 -23.27 -4.14 21.51
N GLN A 318 -24.45 -4.37 22.10
CA GLN A 318 -25.66 -4.75 21.37
C GLN A 318 -26.07 -3.68 20.36
N TYR A 319 -26.02 -2.40 20.74
CA TYR A 319 -26.27 -1.28 19.83
C TYR A 319 -25.25 -1.26 18.67
N MET A 320 -23.96 -1.38 18.97
CA MET A 320 -22.90 -1.39 17.96
C MET A 320 -23.02 -2.56 16.98
N MET A 321 -23.44 -3.74 17.43
CA MET A 321 -23.63 -4.90 16.56
C MET A 321 -24.73 -4.70 15.50
N LEU A 322 -25.70 -3.82 15.75
CA LEU A 322 -26.79 -3.50 14.82
C LEU A 322 -26.43 -2.32 13.87
N GLU A 323 -25.46 -1.50 14.25
CA GLU A 323 -25.10 -0.26 13.54
C GLU A 323 -23.93 -0.45 12.56
N GLN A 324 -24.24 -0.93 11.35
CA GLN A 324 -23.23 -1.29 10.35
C GLN A 324 -22.27 -0.14 9.98
N THR A 325 -22.79 1.06 9.73
CA THR A 325 -21.96 2.22 9.37
C THR A 325 -20.94 2.57 10.45
N ARG A 326 -21.30 2.39 11.73
CA ARG A 326 -20.39 2.68 12.85
C ARG A 326 -19.30 1.63 12.93
N LYS A 327 -19.64 0.36 12.73
CA LYS A 327 -18.66 -0.73 12.64
C LYS A 327 -17.67 -0.50 11.51
N GLU A 328 -18.13 -0.06 10.33
CA GLU A 328 -17.24 0.27 9.20
C GLU A 328 -16.28 1.43 9.53
N ILE A 329 -16.74 2.46 10.24
CA ILE A 329 -15.87 3.56 10.69
C ILE A 329 -14.85 3.06 11.71
N VAL A 330 -15.27 2.24 12.68
CA VAL A 330 -14.35 1.65 13.67
C VAL A 330 -13.32 0.75 12.97
N MET A 331 -13.75 -0.10 12.03
CA MET A 331 -12.87 -0.94 11.21
C MET A 331 -11.85 -0.13 10.41
N ALA A 332 -12.29 0.95 9.75
CA ALA A 332 -11.39 1.84 9.01
C ALA A 332 -10.32 2.47 9.93
N MET A 333 -10.73 2.95 11.11
CA MET A 333 -9.79 3.51 12.09
C MET A 333 -8.86 2.45 12.69
N MET A 334 -9.36 1.23 12.91
CA MET A 334 -8.54 0.10 13.36
C MET A 334 -7.49 -0.24 12.31
N MET A 335 -7.85 -0.25 11.02
CA MET A 335 -6.90 -0.52 9.95
C MET A 335 -5.78 0.52 9.91
N THR A 336 -6.10 1.81 9.97
CA THR A 336 -5.07 2.87 10.06
C THR A 336 -4.22 2.74 11.32
N ALA A 337 -4.80 2.36 12.47
CA ALA A 337 -4.01 2.11 13.68
C ALA A 337 -3.08 0.90 13.52
N CYS A 338 -3.52 -0.16 12.84
CA CYS A 338 -2.66 -1.34 12.58
C CYS A 338 -1.51 -1.00 11.63
N ASP A 339 -1.79 -0.27 10.56
CA ASP A 339 -0.80 0.17 9.58
C ASP A 339 0.30 1.03 10.23
N LEU A 340 -0.10 1.90 11.16
CA LEU A 340 0.82 2.73 11.94
C LEU A 340 1.34 2.05 13.22
N SER A 341 1.17 0.75 13.42
CA SER A 341 1.47 0.08 14.70
C SER A 341 2.96 -0.01 15.03
N ALA A 342 3.84 0.09 14.04
CA ALA A 342 5.29 0.06 14.25
C ALA A 342 5.76 1.16 15.22
N ILE A 343 5.06 2.31 15.25
CA ILE A 343 5.40 3.43 16.14
C ILE A 343 5.04 3.19 17.61
N THR A 344 4.27 2.14 17.92
CA THR A 344 3.89 1.75 19.29
C THR A 344 4.81 0.70 19.90
N LYS A 345 5.74 0.15 19.11
CA LYS A 345 6.65 -0.93 19.54
C LYS A 345 7.75 -0.38 20.48
N PRO A 346 8.43 -1.24 21.27
CA PRO A 346 9.58 -0.82 22.06
C PRO A 346 10.65 -0.11 21.21
N TRP A 347 11.41 0.79 21.85
CA TRP A 347 12.37 1.67 21.18
C TRP A 347 13.39 0.92 20.30
N GLU A 348 13.83 -0.27 20.73
CA GLU A 348 14.79 -1.12 20.06
C GLU A 348 14.30 -1.64 18.70
N VAL A 349 12.97 -1.74 18.56
CA VAL A 349 12.28 -2.11 17.31
C VAL A 349 11.92 -0.85 16.54
N GLN A 350 11.29 0.11 17.20
CA GLN A 350 10.76 1.32 16.57
C GLN A 350 11.87 2.15 15.90
N SER A 351 13.02 2.32 16.56
CA SER A 351 14.15 3.07 16.01
C SER A 351 14.69 2.45 14.71
N LYS A 352 14.75 1.12 14.62
CA LYS A 352 15.14 0.41 13.40
C LYS A 352 14.12 0.58 12.29
N VAL A 353 12.83 0.44 12.61
CA VAL A 353 11.75 0.62 11.64
C VAL A 353 11.74 2.05 11.08
N ALA A 354 11.92 3.06 11.93
CA ALA A 354 12.00 4.46 11.49
C ALA A 354 13.13 4.70 10.47
N LEU A 355 14.28 4.03 10.65
CA LEU A 355 15.39 4.10 9.70
C LEU A 355 15.06 3.41 8.36
N LEU A 356 14.34 2.27 8.38
CA LEU A 356 13.89 1.60 7.16
C LEU A 356 12.90 2.48 6.36
N VAL A 357 11.92 3.06 7.05
CA VAL A 357 10.95 3.99 6.45
C VAL A 357 11.67 5.22 5.86
N ALA A 358 12.60 5.81 6.61
CA ALA A 358 13.38 6.96 6.14
C ALA A 358 14.22 6.61 4.91
N ALA A 359 14.88 5.45 4.90
CA ALA A 359 15.67 4.97 3.78
C ALA A 359 14.82 4.82 2.51
N GLU A 360 13.61 4.26 2.62
CA GLU A 360 12.70 4.12 1.49
C GLU A 360 12.20 5.48 0.97
N PHE A 361 11.91 6.44 1.87
CA PHE A 361 11.60 7.82 1.47
C PHE A 361 12.77 8.51 0.77
N TRP A 362 14.01 8.25 1.20
CA TRP A 362 15.21 8.78 0.54
C TRP A 362 15.44 8.15 -0.84
N GLU A 363 15.19 6.86 -1.00
CA GLU A 363 15.20 6.18 -2.30
C GLU A 363 14.16 6.79 -3.26
N GLN A 364 12.94 7.07 -2.78
CA GLN A 364 11.96 7.82 -3.57
C GLN A 364 12.46 9.24 -3.90
N GLY A 365 13.06 9.96 -2.93
CA GLY A 365 13.60 11.30 -3.18
C GLY A 365 14.71 11.31 -4.23
N ASP A 366 15.56 10.28 -4.25
CA ASP A 366 16.58 10.05 -5.29
C ASP A 366 15.94 9.82 -6.66
N LEU A 367 14.84 9.07 -6.74
CA LEU A 367 14.05 8.88 -7.97
C LEU A 367 13.38 10.18 -8.44
N GLU A 368 12.83 10.99 -7.55
CA GLU A 368 12.24 12.30 -7.90
C GLU A 368 13.30 13.25 -8.47
N ARG A 369 14.51 13.26 -7.90
CA ARG A 369 15.64 14.05 -8.44
C ARG A 369 16.07 13.59 -9.83
N THR A 370 16.23 12.29 -10.01
CA THR A 370 16.83 11.72 -11.23
C THR A 370 15.86 11.65 -12.39
N VAL A 371 14.61 11.23 -12.15
CA VAL A 371 13.61 10.99 -13.20
C VAL A 371 12.77 12.23 -13.47
N LEU A 372 12.33 12.92 -12.41
CA LEU A 372 11.44 14.09 -12.55
C LEU A 372 12.20 15.42 -12.57
N GLN A 373 13.51 15.41 -12.28
CA GLN A 373 14.35 16.61 -12.19
C GLN A 373 13.79 17.65 -11.20
N GLN A 374 13.19 17.17 -10.10
CA GLN A 374 12.62 18.00 -9.04
C GLN A 374 13.45 17.89 -7.77
N ASN A 375 13.49 18.98 -7.00
CA ASN A 375 14.03 18.92 -5.63
C ASN A 375 12.97 18.30 -4.71
N PRO A 376 13.28 17.19 -4.01
CA PRO A 376 12.35 16.56 -3.10
C PRO A 376 12.15 17.43 -1.86
N ILE A 377 11.03 17.20 -1.16
CA ILE A 377 10.78 17.82 0.14
C ILE A 377 11.81 17.34 1.18
N PRO A 378 12.06 18.09 2.28
CA PRO A 378 13.07 17.73 3.28
C PRO A 378 12.96 16.31 3.83
N MET A 379 11.75 15.79 3.99
CA MET A 379 11.49 14.43 4.49
C MET A 379 12.06 13.32 3.60
N MET A 380 12.21 13.59 2.30
CA MET A 380 12.73 12.65 1.31
C MET A 380 14.18 12.98 0.89
N ASP A 381 14.82 13.98 1.51
CA ASP A 381 16.20 14.34 1.20
C ASP A 381 17.17 13.66 2.16
N ARG A 382 17.94 12.69 1.65
CA ARG A 382 18.98 11.98 2.41
C ARG A 382 20.01 12.91 3.06
N ASN A 383 20.26 14.09 2.48
CA ASN A 383 21.21 15.06 3.05
C ASN A 383 20.67 15.77 4.31
N LYS A 384 19.38 15.56 4.63
CA LYS A 384 18.71 16.09 5.82
C LYS A 384 18.37 14.98 6.83
N ALA A 385 19.09 13.85 6.77
CA ALA A 385 18.88 12.73 7.68
C ALA A 385 18.95 13.13 9.16
N ASP A 386 19.77 14.11 9.52
CA ASP A 386 19.88 14.61 10.90
C ASP A 386 18.59 15.30 11.40
N GLU A 387 17.68 15.72 10.51
CA GLU A 387 16.37 16.27 10.87
C GLU A 387 15.31 15.19 11.19
N LEU A 388 15.62 13.91 10.95
CA LEU A 388 14.69 12.78 11.14
C LEU A 388 14.04 12.75 12.54
N PRO A 389 14.76 12.97 13.66
CA PRO A 389 14.13 12.96 14.99
C PRO A 389 12.99 13.98 15.11
N LYS A 390 13.19 15.20 14.60
CA LYS A 390 12.17 16.26 14.63
C LYS A 390 10.97 15.90 13.75
N LEU A 391 11.22 15.31 12.58
CA LEU A 391 10.16 14.86 11.68
C LEU A 391 9.32 13.74 12.33
N GLN A 392 9.96 12.80 13.01
CA GLN A 392 9.27 11.73 13.76
C GLN A 392 8.40 12.28 14.89
N VAL A 393 8.89 13.25 15.69
CA VAL A 393 8.07 13.91 16.71
C VAL A 393 6.82 14.54 16.08
N GLY A 394 6.97 15.26 14.97
CA GLY A 394 5.85 15.89 14.26
C GLY A 394 4.84 14.87 13.73
N PHE A 395 5.31 13.75 13.18
CA PHE A 395 4.45 12.66 12.72
C PHE A 395 3.66 12.02 13.87
N ILE A 396 4.34 11.69 14.98
CA ILE A 396 3.71 11.14 16.18
C ILE A 396 2.62 12.09 16.70
N ASP A 397 2.90 13.38 16.78
CA ASP A 397 1.96 14.38 17.30
C ASP A 397 0.73 14.56 16.40
N PHE A 398 0.95 14.66 15.09
CA PHE A 398 -0.11 15.05 14.17
C PHE A 398 -0.98 13.88 13.70
N VAL A 399 -0.38 12.70 13.55
CA VAL A 399 -1.05 11.52 12.98
C VAL A 399 -1.37 10.49 14.05
N CYS A 400 -0.36 9.99 14.77
CA CYS A 400 -0.49 8.83 15.65
C CYS A 400 -1.22 9.14 16.97
N THR A 401 -0.89 10.26 17.62
CA THR A 401 -1.38 10.57 18.97
C THR A 401 -2.91 10.63 19.01
N PHE A 402 -3.56 11.18 17.98
CA PHE A 402 -5.02 11.24 17.93
C PHE A 402 -5.64 9.85 17.97
N VAL A 403 -5.24 8.98 17.05
CA VAL A 403 -5.89 7.67 16.88
C VAL A 403 -5.71 6.80 18.12
N TYR A 404 -4.50 6.71 18.67
CA TYR A 404 -4.25 5.89 19.86
C TYR A 404 -4.85 6.47 21.14
N LYS A 405 -4.93 7.79 21.27
CA LYS A 405 -5.62 8.42 22.40
C LYS A 405 -7.12 8.14 22.37
N GLU A 406 -7.75 8.25 21.20
CA GLU A 406 -9.16 7.94 21.05
C GLU A 406 -9.43 6.44 21.25
N PHE A 407 -8.56 5.54 20.77
CA PHE A 407 -8.68 4.11 21.04
C PHE A 407 -8.49 3.76 22.52
N SER A 408 -7.51 4.34 23.22
CA SER A 408 -7.34 4.15 24.67
C SER A 408 -8.54 4.70 25.47
N ARG A 409 -9.13 5.82 25.03
CA ARG A 409 -10.38 6.32 25.62
C ARG A 409 -11.54 5.38 25.34
N PHE A 410 -11.59 4.76 24.16
CA PHE A 410 -12.65 3.83 23.77
C PHE A 410 -12.55 2.49 24.53
N HIS A 411 -11.35 1.92 24.61
CA HIS A 411 -11.01 0.66 25.26
C HIS A 411 -9.72 0.78 26.07
N GLU A 412 -9.80 0.50 27.37
CA GLU A 412 -8.66 0.61 28.28
C GLU A 412 -7.54 -0.38 27.95
N GLU A 413 -7.88 -1.53 27.36
CA GLU A 413 -6.92 -2.58 26.98
C GLU A 413 -5.90 -2.13 25.93
N ILE A 414 -6.18 -1.03 25.22
CA ILE A 414 -5.31 -0.48 24.16
C ILE A 414 -4.34 0.58 24.72
N THR A 415 -4.51 1.01 25.98
CA THR A 415 -3.64 1.99 26.65
C THR A 415 -2.14 1.66 26.55
N PRO A 416 -1.68 0.38 26.63
CA PRO A 416 -0.27 0.07 26.43
C PRO A 416 0.32 0.54 25.09
N MET A 417 -0.49 0.59 24.02
CA MET A 417 -0.03 1.14 22.73
C MET A 417 0.17 2.66 22.80
N LEU A 418 -0.71 3.37 23.52
CA LEU A 418 -0.57 4.81 23.75
C LEU A 418 0.65 5.14 24.64
N ASP A 419 0.93 4.30 25.64
CA ASP A 419 2.13 4.43 26.47
C ASP A 419 3.40 4.23 25.62
N GLY A 420 3.40 3.23 24.73
CA GLY A 420 4.48 3.03 23.75
C GLY A 420 4.74 4.26 22.88
N ILE A 421 3.67 4.87 22.35
CA ILE A 421 3.76 6.15 21.61
C ILE A 421 4.37 7.25 22.46
N THR A 422 3.90 7.42 23.70
CA THR A 422 4.35 8.48 24.60
C THR A 422 5.84 8.33 24.94
N ASN A 423 6.29 7.09 25.18
CA ASN A 423 7.69 6.78 25.43
C ASN A 423 8.56 7.03 24.19
N ASN A 424 8.17 6.50 23.02
CA ASN A 424 8.92 6.71 21.78
C ASN A 424 9.00 8.20 21.40
N ARG A 425 7.93 8.96 21.61
CA ARG A 425 7.94 10.42 21.41
C ARG A 425 8.97 11.11 22.31
N LYS A 426 9.11 10.68 23.56
CA LYS A 426 10.10 11.23 24.50
C LYS A 426 11.52 10.97 24.02
N GLU A 427 11.82 9.74 23.58
CA GLU A 427 13.12 9.37 23.03
C GLU A 427 13.45 10.18 21.76
N TRP A 428 12.51 10.27 20.81
CA TRP A 428 12.71 11.10 19.60
C TRP A 428 12.89 12.57 19.92
N LYS A 429 12.17 13.10 20.92
CA LYS A 429 12.32 14.49 21.35
C LYS A 429 13.68 14.76 21.97
N ALA A 430 14.20 13.83 22.77
CA ALA A 430 15.55 13.94 23.33
C ALA A 430 16.60 14.00 22.21
N LEU A 431 16.52 13.11 21.22
CA LEU A 431 17.41 13.13 20.04
C LEU A 431 17.29 14.44 19.22
N ALA A 432 16.07 14.96 19.06
CA ALA A 432 15.84 16.23 18.38
C ALA A 432 16.48 17.40 19.14
N ASP A 433 16.36 17.42 20.48
CA ASP A 433 16.94 18.48 21.32
C ASP A 433 18.47 18.44 21.33
N GLU A 434 19.07 17.25 21.36
CA GLU A 434 20.51 17.07 21.22
C GLU A 434 21.03 17.62 19.88
N TYR A 435 20.32 17.33 18.79
CA TYR A 435 20.66 17.86 17.47
C TYR A 435 20.51 19.38 17.41
N GLU A 436 19.41 19.94 17.93
CA GLU A 436 19.21 21.39 17.97
C GLU A 436 20.30 22.11 18.77
N ALA A 437 20.72 21.55 19.92
CA ALA A 437 21.81 22.08 20.71
C ALA A 437 23.15 22.06 19.94
N LYS A 438 23.45 20.96 19.25
CA LYS A 438 24.65 20.84 18.40
C LYS A 438 24.65 21.86 17.27
N MET A 439 23.52 22.07 16.61
CA MET A 439 23.40 23.03 15.51
C MET A 439 23.53 24.48 15.98
N LYS A 440 22.95 24.83 17.14
CA LYS A 440 23.14 26.16 17.75
C LYS A 440 24.61 26.45 18.06
N ALA A 441 25.33 25.49 18.62
CA ALA A 441 26.75 25.65 18.91
C ALA A 441 27.59 25.88 17.62
N VAL A 442 27.29 25.15 16.55
CA VAL A 442 27.95 25.33 15.23
C VAL A 442 27.63 26.71 14.64
N GLU A 443 26.40 27.19 14.78
CA GLU A 443 26.00 28.51 14.29
C GLU A 443 26.66 29.65 15.06
N GLU A 444 26.72 29.55 16.40
CA GLU A 444 27.46 30.50 17.24
C GLU A 444 28.96 30.53 16.89
N GLU A 445 29.57 29.39 16.59
CA GLU A 445 30.96 29.32 16.17
C GLU A 445 31.18 29.95 14.79
N LYS A 446 30.29 29.70 13.83
CA LYS A 446 30.31 30.37 12.52
C LYS A 446 30.16 31.89 12.65
N GLN A 447 29.27 32.37 13.52
CA GLN A 447 29.10 33.80 13.77
C GLN A 447 30.36 34.42 14.39
N LYS A 448 31.00 33.73 15.37
CA LYS A 448 32.28 34.16 15.94
C LYS A 448 33.40 34.22 14.89
N GLN A 449 33.49 33.22 14.00
CA GLN A 449 34.47 33.20 12.91
C GLN A 449 34.21 34.28 11.85
N GLN A 450 32.95 34.57 11.52
CA GLN A 450 32.59 35.65 10.61
C GLN A 450 32.89 37.03 11.21
N ALA A 451 32.58 37.24 12.49
CA ALA A 451 32.93 38.46 13.21
C ALA A 451 34.46 38.66 13.28
N ALA A 452 35.23 37.60 13.52
CA ALA A 452 36.70 37.65 13.51
C ALA A 452 37.29 37.98 12.12
N LYS A 453 36.68 37.48 11.04
CA LYS A 453 37.08 37.80 9.65
C LYS A 453 36.75 39.24 9.25
N GLN A 454 35.65 39.81 9.77
CA GLN A 454 35.29 41.21 9.54
C GLN A 454 36.10 42.19 10.39
N ALA A 455 36.65 41.73 11.53
CA ALA A 455 37.50 42.53 12.42
C ALA A 455 39.00 42.52 12.03
N ALA A 456 39.41 41.77 11.01
CA ALA A 456 40.79 41.77 10.54
C ALA A 456 41.08 43.06 9.72
N PRO A 457 42.01 43.93 10.13
CA PRO A 457 42.31 45.14 9.39
C PRO A 457 42.97 44.78 8.05
N GLY A 458 42.45 45.35 6.96
CA GLY A 458 43.02 45.24 5.63
C GLY A 458 44.49 45.68 5.65
N ASN A 459 45.39 44.71 5.54
CA ASN A 459 46.83 44.96 5.54
C ASN A 459 47.19 45.58 4.18
N GLN A 460 47.26 46.91 4.12
CA GLN A 460 47.99 47.62 3.07
C GLN A 460 49.44 47.13 3.11
N PRO A 461 50.03 46.64 2.00
CA PRO A 461 51.47 46.50 1.95
C PRO A 461 52.07 47.90 1.79
N GLY A 462 52.60 48.43 2.90
CA GLY A 462 53.46 49.59 2.92
C GLY A 462 54.66 49.39 2.00
N GLY A 463 55.02 50.47 1.32
CA GLY A 463 55.95 50.47 0.21
C GLY A 463 57.42 50.27 0.60
N ASN A 464 58.20 49.96 -0.42
CA ASN A 464 59.65 50.15 -0.40
C ASN A 464 60.05 50.85 -1.72
N PRO A 465 60.85 51.94 -1.68
CA PRO A 465 61.21 52.69 -2.87
C PRO A 465 62.53 52.15 -3.48
N GLY A 466 62.60 52.06 -4.80
CA GLY A 466 63.83 51.75 -5.53
C GLY A 466 63.65 52.08 -7.02
N PRO A 467 64.56 52.85 -7.65
CA PRO A 467 64.25 53.59 -8.87
C PRO A 467 64.69 52.87 -10.16
N GLY A 468 64.03 53.21 -11.28
CA GLY A 468 64.68 53.12 -12.60
C GLY A 468 63.87 52.49 -13.72
N GLY A 469 63.20 53.33 -14.52
CA GLY A 469 63.31 53.33 -15.99
C GLY A 469 62.48 52.32 -16.81
N GLY A 470 61.55 52.85 -17.61
CA GLY A 470 61.21 52.32 -18.93
C GLY A 470 59.77 51.79 -19.11
N ALA A 471 58.94 52.54 -19.84
CA ALA A 471 57.63 52.15 -20.36
C ALA A 471 57.76 51.61 -21.83
N PRO A 472 56.69 51.19 -22.53
CA PRO A 472 55.47 50.43 -22.15
C PRO A 472 55.14 49.24 -23.11
N ALA A 473 54.08 48.48 -22.77
CA ALA A 473 53.00 47.94 -23.64
C ALA A 473 52.76 46.40 -23.73
N SER A 474 51.47 46.05 -23.59
CA SER A 474 50.67 45.09 -24.39
C SER A 474 50.50 43.60 -23.98
N LYS A 475 49.23 43.28 -23.64
CA LYS A 475 48.35 42.14 -24.04
C LYS A 475 48.47 40.72 -23.43
N SER A 476 47.28 40.24 -23.03
CA SER A 476 46.67 38.89 -23.19
C SER A 476 47.13 37.74 -22.27
N CYS A 477 46.18 37.07 -21.59
CA CYS A 477 45.70 35.74 -21.98
C CYS A 477 44.56 35.21 -21.06
N CYS A 478 43.63 34.49 -21.68
CA CYS A 478 42.51 33.74 -21.11
C CYS A 478 42.93 32.34 -20.61
N ILE A 479 41.90 31.55 -20.22
CA ILE A 479 41.81 30.06 -20.16
C ILE A 479 42.16 29.49 -18.77
N GLN A 480 41.36 28.68 -18.08
CA GLN A 480 40.14 27.89 -18.38
C GLN A 480 39.28 27.76 -17.13
#